data_AF-A0A375BC47-F1
#
_entry.id   AF-A0A375BC47-F1
#
_cell.length_a   1.000
_cell.length_b   1.000
_cell.length_c   1.000
_cell.angle_alpha   90.00
_cell.angle_beta   90.00
_cell.angle_gamma   90.00
#
_symmetry.space_group_name_H-M   'P 1'
#
loop_
_entity.id
_entity.type
_entity.pdbx_description
1 polymer ?
#
loop_
_entity_poly.entity_id
_entity_poly.type
_entity_poly.pdbx_seq_one_letter_code
_entity_poly.pdbx_strand_id
1 'polypeptide(L)'
;MRLTLITFGTQGDCRPIVALALGLREAGHDVQMLGERSAAPLALEHGIPFAPMAGDIQQTLAPGGALHKLMTEGGNVAEATRAFGRIAEDNTEAWMAQLAGAARDADAIVFSGLTAYVALSVGEQLGKPVIGAGMFPISPTRAFPSALLPPVRMPGWANRASHHLINFVLWRMFRKATNAARSRLFGVPARKGDVGGVSDAVCDVASPGAAPGGLAWRLAGDRRLDPAATAGLAAGRAAARLPGRGRGAALYRFRQHGGL
;
A
#
# COMPACT_ATOMS: atom_id res chain seq x y z
N MET A 1 -5.24 -19.51 2.76
CA MET A 1 -5.27 -18.37 3.70
C MET A 1 -6.37 -17.43 3.29
N ARG A 2 -6.95 -16.69 4.23
CA ARG A 2 -7.92 -15.61 4.01
C ARG A 2 -7.18 -14.28 3.92
N LEU A 3 -7.29 -13.57 2.80
CA LEU A 3 -6.57 -12.33 2.54
C LEU A 3 -7.57 -11.20 2.29
N THR A 4 -7.36 -10.07 2.96
CA THR A 4 -8.12 -8.85 2.70
C THR A 4 -7.23 -7.87 1.95
N LEU A 5 -7.59 -7.60 0.69
CA LEU A 5 -6.91 -6.63 -0.16
C LEU A 5 -7.59 -5.26 -0.02
N ILE A 6 -6.81 -4.19 0.07
CA ILE A 6 -7.32 -2.83 0.21
C ILE A 6 -6.58 -1.84 -0.69
N THR A 7 -7.31 -1.10 -1.53
CA THR A 7 -6.75 -0.04 -2.38
C THR A 7 -7.76 1.08 -2.59
N PHE A 8 -7.31 2.33 -2.64
CA PHE A 8 -8.18 3.46 -2.94
C PHE A 8 -7.45 4.37 -3.91
N GLY A 9 -8.05 4.59 -5.07
CA GLY A 9 -7.39 5.26 -6.17
C GLY A 9 -8.23 5.18 -7.44
N THR A 10 -7.60 5.58 -8.54
CA THR A 10 -8.21 5.54 -9.87
C THR A 10 -8.25 4.11 -10.41
N GLN A 11 -8.78 3.92 -11.62
CA GLN A 11 -8.69 2.63 -12.31
C GLN A 11 -7.25 2.13 -12.49
N GLY A 12 -6.27 3.04 -12.61
CA GLY A 12 -4.85 2.69 -12.65
C GLY A 12 -4.35 2.00 -11.38
N ASP A 13 -4.90 2.38 -10.22
CA ASP A 13 -4.56 1.78 -8.92
C ASP A 13 -5.36 0.51 -8.65
N CYS A 14 -6.60 0.45 -9.15
CA CYS A 14 -7.53 -0.65 -8.85
C CYS A 14 -7.26 -1.89 -9.71
N ARG A 15 -7.04 -1.73 -11.02
CA ARG A 15 -6.87 -2.86 -11.96
C ARG A 15 -5.73 -3.81 -11.58
N PRO A 16 -4.52 -3.34 -11.19
CA PRO A 16 -3.45 -4.24 -10.78
C PRO A 16 -3.78 -5.03 -9.52
N ILE A 17 -4.57 -4.46 -8.60
CA ILE A 17 -4.99 -5.14 -7.37
C ILE A 17 -6.07 -6.17 -7.64
N VAL A 18 -6.98 -5.92 -8.58
CA VAL A 18 -7.92 -6.95 -9.06
C VAL A 18 -7.17 -8.11 -9.71
N ALA A 19 -6.16 -7.83 -10.55
CA ALA A 19 -5.33 -8.87 -11.14
C ALA A 19 -4.55 -9.68 -10.08
N LEU A 20 -4.00 -9.00 -9.06
CA LEU A 20 -3.36 -9.67 -7.93
C LEU A 20 -4.34 -10.55 -7.15
N ALA A 21 -5.55 -10.06 -6.88
CA ALA A 21 -6.61 -10.82 -6.21
C ALA A 21 -6.97 -12.09 -6.99
N LEU A 22 -7.07 -12.00 -8.32
CA LEU A 22 -7.32 -13.15 -9.19
C LEU A 22 -6.19 -14.18 -9.07
N GLY A 23 -4.94 -13.77 -9.21
CA GLY A 23 -3.79 -14.68 -9.10
C GLY A 23 -3.68 -15.33 -7.72
N LEU A 24 -4.01 -14.62 -6.64
CA LEU A 24 -4.07 -15.19 -5.28
C LEU A 24 -5.19 -16.22 -5.13
N ARG A 25 -6.35 -16.02 -5.77
CA ARG A 25 -7.44 -17.01 -5.76
C ARG A 25 -7.09 -18.25 -6.55
N GLU A 26 -6.47 -18.10 -7.72
CA GLU A 26 -5.95 -19.23 -8.52
C GLU A 26 -4.91 -20.05 -7.73
N ALA A 27 -4.15 -19.38 -6.88
CA ALA A 27 -3.22 -19.98 -5.93
C ALA A 27 -3.90 -20.68 -4.72
N GLY A 28 -5.24 -20.68 -4.63
CA GLY A 28 -5.99 -21.35 -3.57
C GLY A 28 -6.20 -20.51 -2.30
N HIS A 29 -6.00 -19.19 -2.36
CA HIS A 29 -6.32 -18.29 -1.26
C HIS A 29 -7.79 -17.83 -1.32
N ASP A 30 -8.42 -17.66 -0.16
CA ASP A 30 -9.70 -16.97 0.00
C ASP A 30 -9.41 -15.47 0.03
N VAL A 31 -9.97 -14.71 -0.90
CA VAL A 31 -9.62 -13.30 -1.10
C VAL A 31 -10.89 -12.46 -1.16
N GLN A 32 -10.90 -11.38 -0.38
CA GLN A 32 -11.89 -10.31 -0.51
C GLN A 32 -11.17 -8.97 -0.73
N MET A 33 -11.86 -8.03 -1.37
CA MET A 33 -11.29 -6.74 -1.73
C MET A 33 -12.15 -5.59 -1.21
N LEU A 34 -11.47 -4.60 -0.61
CA LEU A 34 -12.00 -3.29 -0.33
C LEU A 34 -11.38 -2.30 -1.31
N GLY A 35 -12.20 -1.49 -1.96
CA GLY A 35 -11.64 -0.40 -2.74
C GLY A 35 -12.61 0.61 -3.28
N GLU A 36 -12.11 1.47 -4.16
CA GLU A 36 -12.91 2.51 -4.79
C GLU A 36 -14.06 1.90 -5.60
N ARG A 37 -15.25 2.52 -5.55
CA ARG A 37 -16.49 1.97 -6.11
C ARG A 37 -16.35 1.57 -7.58
N SER A 38 -15.59 2.32 -8.38
CA SER A 38 -15.42 2.03 -9.80
C SER A 38 -14.67 0.71 -10.07
N ALA A 39 -13.99 0.14 -9.07
CA ALA A 39 -13.35 -1.18 -9.20
C ALA A 39 -14.34 -2.35 -9.06
N ALA A 40 -15.53 -2.11 -8.51
CA ALA A 40 -16.50 -3.16 -8.21
C ALA A 40 -16.90 -4.00 -9.46
N PRO A 41 -17.23 -3.41 -10.63
CA PRO A 41 -17.63 -4.19 -11.79
C PRO A 41 -16.55 -5.19 -12.22
N LEU A 42 -15.29 -4.76 -12.26
CA LEU A 42 -14.16 -5.60 -12.65
C LEU A 42 -13.90 -6.72 -11.63
N ALA A 43 -13.97 -6.42 -10.33
CA ALA A 43 -13.78 -7.43 -9.29
C ALA A 43 -14.90 -8.50 -9.33
N LEU A 44 -16.15 -8.05 -9.47
CA LEU A 44 -17.32 -8.92 -9.51
C LEU A 44 -17.38 -9.78 -10.78
N GLU A 45 -16.97 -9.26 -11.93
CA GLU A 45 -16.84 -10.02 -13.19
C GLU A 45 -15.93 -11.24 -13.02
N HIS A 46 -14.87 -11.11 -12.22
CA HIS A 46 -13.96 -12.21 -11.87
C HIS A 46 -14.38 -12.99 -10.61
N GLY A 47 -15.59 -12.76 -10.09
CA GLY A 47 -16.14 -13.45 -8.93
C GLY A 47 -15.38 -13.17 -7.63
N ILE A 48 -14.74 -12.01 -7.51
CA ILE A 48 -14.00 -11.60 -6.31
C ILE A 48 -14.97 -10.87 -5.37
N PRO A 49 -15.16 -11.34 -4.12
CA PRO A 49 -15.92 -10.61 -3.11
C PRO A 49 -15.39 -9.17 -2.95
N PHE A 50 -16.28 -8.19 -3.10
CA PHE A 50 -15.90 -6.77 -3.15
C PHE A 50 -16.79 -5.92 -2.24
N ALA A 51 -16.16 -5.01 -1.48
CA ALA A 51 -16.85 -4.00 -0.67
C ALA A 51 -16.34 -2.60 -1.03
N PRO A 52 -17.22 -1.68 -1.47
CA PRO A 52 -16.81 -0.31 -1.79
C PRO A 52 -16.42 0.46 -0.52
N MET A 53 -15.31 1.18 -0.59
CA MET A 53 -14.84 2.07 0.46
C MET A 53 -15.56 3.43 0.40
N ALA A 54 -15.61 4.11 1.54
CA ALA A 54 -16.14 5.48 1.62
C ALA A 54 -15.32 6.46 0.75
N GLY A 55 -15.99 7.48 0.22
CA GLY A 55 -15.38 8.49 -0.63
C GLY A 55 -15.55 8.23 -2.13
N ASP A 56 -15.27 9.26 -2.92
CA ASP A 56 -15.40 9.24 -4.38
C ASP A 56 -14.25 10.03 -5.01
N ILE A 57 -13.31 9.30 -5.62
CA ILE A 57 -12.15 9.92 -6.27
C ILE A 57 -12.48 10.48 -7.65
N GLN A 58 -13.59 10.04 -8.27
CA GLN A 58 -14.00 10.49 -9.60
C GLN A 58 -14.38 11.98 -9.57
N GLN A 59 -14.89 12.49 -8.45
CA GLN A 59 -15.14 13.93 -8.28
C GLN A 59 -13.87 14.77 -8.42
N THR A 60 -12.71 14.23 -8.08
CA THR A 60 -11.43 14.94 -8.22
C THR A 60 -10.87 14.86 -9.65
N LEU A 61 -11.29 13.85 -10.40
CA LEU A 61 -10.98 13.62 -11.83
C LEU A 61 -11.99 14.26 -12.78
N ALA A 62 -13.17 14.65 -12.29
CA ALA A 62 -14.22 15.29 -13.08
C ALA A 62 -13.73 16.62 -13.67
N PRO A 63 -14.30 17.08 -14.80
CA PRO A 63 -13.97 18.38 -15.38
C PRO A 63 -14.06 19.49 -14.33
N GLY A 64 -12.96 20.25 -14.15
CA GLY A 64 -12.82 21.28 -13.12
C GLY A 64 -12.30 20.78 -11.76
N GLY A 65 -12.16 19.48 -11.55
CA GLY A 65 -11.53 18.87 -10.38
C GLY A 65 -10.02 19.08 -10.34
N ALA A 66 -9.43 19.03 -9.14
CA ALA A 66 -8.02 19.34 -8.93
C ALA A 66 -7.06 18.43 -9.71
N LEU A 67 -7.41 17.15 -9.87
CA LEU A 67 -6.60 16.19 -10.63
C LEU A 67 -6.83 16.32 -12.13
N HIS A 68 -8.05 16.65 -12.55
CA HIS A 68 -8.35 17.00 -13.94
C HIS A 68 -7.50 18.17 -14.42
N LYS A 69 -7.54 19.31 -13.70
CA LYS A 69 -6.75 20.51 -14.02
C LYS A 69 -5.25 20.25 -14.06
N LEU A 70 -4.73 19.42 -13.14
CA LEU A 70 -3.33 19.01 -13.18
C LEU A 70 -2.99 18.26 -14.49
N MET A 71 -3.86 17.36 -14.92
CA MET A 71 -3.63 16.51 -16.11
C MET A 71 -3.90 17.23 -17.43
N THR A 72 -4.85 18.15 -17.50
CA THR A 72 -5.30 18.79 -18.75
C THR A 72 -4.82 20.23 -18.93
N GLU A 73 -4.63 20.98 -17.84
CA GLU A 73 -4.34 22.42 -17.86
C GLU A 73 -2.93 22.75 -17.33
N GLY A 74 -2.12 21.74 -16.99
CA GLY A 74 -0.83 21.95 -16.32
C GLY A 74 -0.99 22.51 -14.91
N GLY A 75 -2.11 22.16 -14.25
CA GLY A 75 -2.50 22.65 -12.93
C GLY A 75 -1.46 22.41 -11.82
N ASN A 76 -1.73 22.96 -10.65
CA ASN A 76 -0.75 22.97 -9.57
C ASN A 76 -0.69 21.60 -8.86
N VAL A 77 0.48 20.96 -8.86
CA VAL A 77 0.74 19.71 -8.11
C VAL A 77 0.32 19.85 -6.64
N ALA A 78 0.52 21.02 -6.02
CA ALA A 78 0.11 21.28 -4.65
C ALA A 78 -1.42 21.28 -4.47
N GLU A 79 -2.20 21.62 -5.49
CA GLU A 79 -3.67 21.56 -5.45
C GLU A 79 -4.15 20.10 -5.50
N ALA A 80 -3.58 19.29 -6.39
CA ALA A 80 -3.85 17.85 -6.44
C ALA A 80 -3.45 17.15 -5.13
N THR A 81 -2.27 17.46 -4.59
CA THR A 81 -1.81 16.95 -3.28
C THR A 81 -2.77 17.35 -2.15
N ARG A 82 -3.30 18.58 -2.16
CA ARG A 82 -4.31 19.02 -1.18
C ARG A 82 -5.63 18.26 -1.34
N ALA A 83 -6.09 18.04 -2.57
CA ALA A 83 -7.32 17.30 -2.83
C ALA A 83 -7.22 15.85 -2.34
N PHE A 84 -6.12 15.16 -2.65
CA PHE A 84 -5.85 13.83 -2.09
C PHE A 84 -5.76 13.84 -0.56
N GLY A 85 -5.10 14.86 0.01
CA GLY A 85 -5.03 15.05 1.46
C GLY A 85 -6.41 15.19 2.11
N ARG A 86 -7.33 15.92 1.47
CA ARG A 86 -8.71 16.08 1.95
C ARG A 86 -9.51 14.78 1.88
N ILE A 87 -9.46 14.07 0.76
CA ILE A 87 -10.11 12.75 0.63
C ILE A 87 -9.62 11.82 1.73
N ALA A 88 -8.31 11.77 1.93
CA ALA A 88 -7.73 10.99 3.02
C ALA A 88 -8.22 11.48 4.38
N GLU A 89 -8.19 12.78 4.67
CA GLU A 89 -8.64 13.33 5.95
C GLU A 89 -10.11 12.98 6.24
N ASP A 90 -10.97 13.11 5.25
CA ASP A 90 -12.41 12.92 5.38
C ASP A 90 -12.81 11.43 5.50
N ASN A 91 -12.04 10.53 4.88
CA ASN A 91 -12.43 9.12 4.77
C ASN A 91 -11.57 8.15 5.60
N THR A 92 -10.42 8.58 6.15
CA THR A 92 -9.50 7.68 6.88
C THR A 92 -10.19 6.90 8.01
N GLU A 93 -11.08 7.54 8.79
CA GLU A 93 -11.80 6.86 9.88
C GLU A 93 -12.74 5.78 9.35
N ALA A 94 -13.53 6.10 8.32
CA ALA A 94 -14.40 5.13 7.67
C ALA A 94 -13.59 3.98 7.05
N TRP A 95 -12.48 4.28 6.37
CA TRP A 95 -11.58 3.27 5.80
C TRP A 95 -11.01 2.33 6.85
N MET A 96 -10.58 2.85 8.01
CA MET A 96 -10.10 2.03 9.12
C MET A 96 -11.21 1.15 9.70
N ALA A 97 -12.43 1.68 9.88
CA ALA A 97 -13.55 0.91 10.39
C ALA A 97 -13.97 -0.21 9.42
N GLN A 98 -14.07 0.11 8.11
CA GLN A 98 -14.39 -0.85 7.06
C GLN A 98 -13.33 -1.96 6.99
N LEU A 99 -12.04 -1.61 6.99
CA LEU A 99 -10.96 -2.58 6.99
C LEU A 99 -10.94 -3.42 8.27
N ALA A 100 -11.15 -2.82 9.44
CA ALA A 100 -11.17 -3.55 10.70
C ALA A 100 -12.31 -4.58 10.77
N GLY A 101 -13.47 -4.24 10.19
CA GLY A 101 -14.57 -5.18 10.01
C GLY A 101 -14.20 -6.33 9.06
N ALA A 102 -13.68 -6.02 7.88
CA ALA A 102 -13.36 -7.02 6.86
C ALA A 102 -12.16 -7.90 7.23
N ALA A 103 -11.14 -7.35 7.89
CA ALA A 103 -9.90 -8.06 8.22
C ALA A 103 -9.95 -8.84 9.54
N ARG A 104 -11.08 -8.86 10.24
CA ARG A 104 -11.24 -9.55 11.53
C ARG A 104 -10.84 -11.03 11.43
N ASP A 105 -11.36 -11.70 10.40
CA ASP A 105 -11.12 -13.13 10.17
C ASP A 105 -10.06 -13.39 9.09
N ALA A 106 -9.35 -12.34 8.64
CA ALA A 106 -8.27 -12.49 7.68
C ALA A 106 -6.98 -13.00 8.34
N ASP A 107 -6.17 -13.73 7.60
CA ASP A 107 -4.84 -14.16 8.00
C ASP A 107 -3.79 -13.07 7.73
N ALA A 108 -4.00 -12.22 6.72
CA ALA A 108 -3.14 -11.09 6.38
C ALA A 108 -3.89 -10.01 5.59
N ILE A 109 -3.36 -8.78 5.63
CA ILE A 109 -3.85 -7.62 4.89
C ILE A 109 -2.85 -7.28 3.79
N VAL A 110 -3.35 -7.09 2.56
CA VAL A 110 -2.54 -6.59 1.44
C VAL A 110 -3.03 -5.19 1.07
N PHE A 111 -2.16 -4.19 1.05
CA PHE A 111 -2.53 -2.82 0.74
C PHE A 111 -1.83 -2.26 -0.49
N SER A 112 -2.37 -1.21 -1.07
CA SER A 112 -1.71 -0.42 -2.11
C SER A 112 -2.05 1.05 -2.04
N GLY A 113 -1.12 1.90 -2.48
CA GLY A 113 -1.33 3.34 -2.63
C GLY A 113 -1.72 4.02 -1.32
N LEU A 114 -2.79 4.83 -1.38
CA LEU A 114 -3.21 5.74 -0.31
C LEU A 114 -3.68 5.01 0.98
N THR A 115 -3.88 3.69 0.92
CA THR A 115 -4.42 2.90 2.04
C THR A 115 -3.35 2.39 3.01
N ALA A 116 -2.06 2.70 2.76
CA ALA A 116 -0.93 2.22 3.55
C ALA A 116 -1.07 2.48 5.07
N TYR A 117 -1.35 3.72 5.45
CA TYR A 117 -1.45 4.10 6.87
C TYR A 117 -2.69 3.52 7.57
N VAL A 118 -3.77 3.30 6.81
CA VAL A 118 -4.97 2.59 7.25
C VAL A 118 -4.63 1.14 7.52
N ALA A 119 -4.04 0.45 6.55
CA ALA A 119 -3.70 -0.97 6.64
C ALA A 119 -2.71 -1.26 7.76
N LEU A 120 -1.65 -0.47 7.89
CA LEU A 120 -0.68 -0.61 8.98
C LEU A 120 -1.31 -0.37 10.35
N SER A 121 -2.21 0.61 10.47
CA SER A 121 -2.88 0.89 11.74
C SER A 121 -3.82 -0.24 12.12
N VAL A 122 -4.66 -0.71 11.20
CA VAL A 122 -5.60 -1.81 11.47
C VAL A 122 -4.86 -3.12 11.71
N GLY A 123 -3.83 -3.44 10.92
CA GLY A 123 -3.02 -4.64 11.10
C GLY A 123 -2.32 -4.67 12.45
N GLU A 124 -1.78 -3.54 12.93
CA GLU A 124 -1.24 -3.42 14.29
C GLU A 124 -2.29 -3.74 15.36
N GLN A 125 -3.51 -3.19 15.24
CA GLN A 125 -4.56 -3.41 16.24
C GLN A 125 -5.16 -4.81 16.21
N LEU A 126 -5.25 -5.43 15.04
CA LEU A 126 -5.76 -6.79 14.88
C LEU A 126 -4.67 -7.87 15.04
N GLY A 127 -3.41 -7.48 15.20
CA GLY A 127 -2.27 -8.40 15.25
C GLY A 127 -2.06 -9.16 13.93
N LYS A 128 -2.41 -8.56 12.79
CA LYS A 128 -2.36 -9.19 11.46
C LYS A 128 -1.11 -8.74 10.69
N PRO A 129 -0.46 -9.63 9.92
CA PRO A 129 0.58 -9.25 8.97
C PRO A 129 0.00 -8.29 7.92
N VAL A 130 0.80 -7.28 7.56
CA VAL A 130 0.46 -6.29 6.54
C VAL A 130 1.51 -6.33 5.44
N ILE A 131 1.08 -6.45 4.19
CA ILE A 131 1.93 -6.58 3.01
C ILE A 131 1.55 -5.46 2.03
N GLY A 132 2.51 -4.67 1.58
CA GLY A 132 2.28 -3.64 0.58
C GLY A 132 2.52 -4.18 -0.84
N ALA A 133 1.58 -3.94 -1.74
CA ALA A 133 1.73 -4.12 -3.17
C ALA A 133 2.00 -2.74 -3.81
N GLY A 134 3.28 -2.33 -3.82
CA GLY A 134 3.70 -1.01 -4.29
C GLY A 134 3.67 -0.90 -5.82
N MET A 135 2.77 -0.07 -6.36
CA MET A 135 2.64 0.16 -7.81
C MET A 135 3.75 1.02 -8.41
N PHE A 136 4.47 1.74 -7.55
CA PHE A 136 5.64 2.53 -7.89
C PHE A 136 6.63 2.45 -6.72
N PRO A 137 7.93 2.63 -6.98
CA PRO A 137 8.94 2.41 -5.97
C PRO A 137 8.92 3.53 -4.91
N ILE A 138 8.54 3.17 -3.69
CA ILE A 138 8.51 4.06 -2.53
C ILE A 138 9.55 3.70 -1.45
N SER A 139 10.15 2.51 -1.56
CA SER A 139 11.21 2.09 -0.65
C SER A 139 12.51 2.86 -0.90
N PRO A 140 13.17 3.37 0.16
CA PRO A 140 14.41 4.11 0.01
C PRO A 140 15.50 3.32 -0.71
N THR A 141 15.94 3.83 -1.86
CA THR A 141 16.99 3.23 -2.70
C THR A 141 18.01 4.27 -3.17
N ARG A 142 19.23 3.80 -3.47
CA ARG A 142 20.30 4.62 -4.06
C ARG A 142 20.26 4.65 -5.58
N ALA A 143 19.48 3.76 -6.21
CA ALA A 143 19.52 3.52 -7.65
C ALA A 143 18.87 4.64 -8.47
N PHE A 144 17.79 5.24 -7.97
CA PHE A 144 17.02 6.27 -8.67
C PHE A 144 16.29 7.18 -7.67
N PRO A 145 15.97 8.43 -8.05
CA PRO A 145 15.23 9.36 -7.20
C PRO A 145 13.79 8.90 -6.98
N SER A 146 13.13 9.42 -5.94
CA SER A 146 11.72 9.11 -5.70
C SER A 146 10.85 9.39 -6.93
N ALA A 147 9.92 8.48 -7.23
CA ALA A 147 9.00 8.58 -8.36
C ALA A 147 8.09 9.81 -8.31
N LEU A 148 7.97 10.44 -7.13
CA LEU A 148 7.18 11.66 -6.90
C LEU A 148 7.99 12.95 -7.08
N LEU A 149 9.27 12.85 -7.46
CA LEU A 149 10.10 13.99 -7.82
C LEU A 149 10.40 13.98 -9.32
N PRO A 150 10.72 15.15 -9.92
CA PRO A 150 11.17 15.21 -11.30
C PRO A 150 12.36 14.26 -11.53
N PRO A 151 12.43 13.62 -12.71
CA PRO A 151 13.49 12.67 -13.03
C PRO A 151 14.82 13.40 -13.26
N VAL A 152 15.53 13.69 -12.17
CA VAL A 152 16.83 14.35 -12.18
C VAL A 152 17.90 13.32 -11.80
N ARG A 153 19.02 13.30 -12.53
CA ARG A 153 20.17 12.48 -12.15
C ARG A 153 20.78 13.05 -10.87
N MET A 154 20.75 12.26 -9.80
CA MET A 154 21.33 12.62 -8.51
C MET A 154 22.28 11.52 -8.01
N PRO A 155 23.30 11.86 -7.20
CA PRO A 155 24.17 10.87 -6.58
C PRO A 155 23.36 9.96 -5.64
N GLY A 156 23.81 8.71 -5.47
CA GLY A 156 22.97 7.67 -4.83
C GLY A 156 22.54 7.96 -3.38
N TRP A 157 23.30 8.76 -2.62
CA TRP A 157 22.86 9.19 -1.29
C TRP A 157 21.68 10.17 -1.36
N ALA A 158 21.66 11.06 -2.37
CA ALA A 158 20.59 12.02 -2.59
C ALA A 158 19.33 11.32 -3.13
N ASN A 159 19.49 10.28 -3.96
CA ASN A 159 18.39 9.38 -4.32
C ASN A 159 17.72 8.81 -3.07
N ARG A 160 18.50 8.20 -2.17
CA ARG A 160 17.96 7.63 -0.92
C ARG A 160 17.32 8.68 -0.02
N ALA A 161 17.94 9.84 0.13
CA ALA A 161 17.39 10.96 0.88
C ALA A 161 16.07 11.46 0.30
N SER A 162 15.93 11.45 -1.03
CA SER A 162 14.70 11.86 -1.71
C SER A 162 13.50 10.97 -1.37
N HIS A 163 13.70 9.65 -1.28
CA HIS A 163 12.67 8.71 -0.82
C HIS A 163 12.27 8.96 0.63
N HIS A 164 13.25 9.16 1.52
CA HIS A 164 12.97 9.50 2.92
C HIS A 164 12.21 10.83 3.05
N LEU A 165 12.56 11.84 2.26
CA LEU A 165 11.86 13.12 2.24
C LEU A 165 10.40 12.95 1.80
N ILE A 166 10.16 12.22 0.71
CA ILE A 166 8.81 11.97 0.21
C ILE A 166 7.98 11.18 1.23
N ASN A 167 8.54 10.12 1.83
CA ASN A 167 7.84 9.33 2.84
C ASN A 167 7.51 10.18 4.08
N PHE A 168 8.42 11.07 4.49
CA PHE A 168 8.16 12.02 5.57
C PHE A 168 7.02 12.99 5.24
N VAL A 169 6.99 13.53 4.01
CA VAL A 169 5.92 14.44 3.55
C VAL A 169 4.58 13.71 3.51
N LEU A 170 4.53 12.50 2.95
CA LEU A 170 3.34 11.65 2.94
C LEU A 170 2.86 11.37 4.37
N TRP A 171 3.74 10.95 5.27
CA TRP A 171 3.35 10.73 6.66
C TRP A 171 2.76 11.98 7.30
N ARG A 172 3.40 13.14 7.11
CA ARG A 172 2.94 14.40 7.68
C ARG A 172 1.56 14.81 7.17
N MET A 173 1.23 14.49 5.91
CA MET A 173 -0.11 14.71 5.35
C MET A 173 -1.17 13.81 6.02
N PHE A 174 -0.88 12.52 6.20
CA PHE A 174 -1.87 11.56 6.70
C PHE A 174 -1.92 11.46 8.23
N ARG A 175 -0.89 11.95 8.94
CA ARG A 175 -0.70 11.74 10.39
C ARG A 175 -1.90 12.18 11.23
N LYS A 176 -2.46 13.36 10.96
CA LYS A 176 -3.54 13.93 11.78
C LYS A 176 -4.79 13.07 11.69
N ALA A 177 -5.24 12.76 10.47
CA ALA A 177 -6.39 11.91 10.21
C ALA A 177 -6.19 10.49 10.75
N THR A 178 -5.02 9.91 10.47
CA THR A 178 -4.63 8.56 10.95
C THR A 178 -4.68 8.48 12.48
N ASN A 179 -4.08 9.45 13.18
CA ASN A 179 -4.06 9.45 14.64
C ASN A 179 -5.45 9.71 15.25
N ALA A 180 -6.25 10.59 14.65
CA ALA A 180 -7.62 10.83 15.10
C ALA A 180 -8.48 9.56 14.98
N ALA A 181 -8.42 8.90 13.82
CA ALA A 181 -9.13 7.64 13.58
C ALA A 181 -8.67 6.53 14.54
N ARG A 182 -7.35 6.38 14.74
CA ARG A 182 -6.79 5.42 15.71
C ARG A 182 -7.30 5.65 17.13
N SER A 183 -7.32 6.90 17.58
CA SER A 183 -7.81 7.25 18.91
C SER A 183 -9.30 6.98 19.07
N ARG A 184 -10.12 7.30 18.06
CA ARG A 184 -11.57 7.13 18.12
C ARG A 184 -12.00 5.66 18.03
N LEU A 185 -11.39 4.90 17.13
CA LEU A 185 -11.79 3.51 16.86
C LEU A 185 -11.17 2.50 17.83
N PHE A 186 -9.94 2.74 18.26
CA PHE A 186 -9.16 1.76 19.02
C PHE A 186 -8.70 2.27 20.39
N GLY A 187 -8.96 3.53 20.75
CA GLY A 187 -8.56 4.10 22.04
C GLY A 187 -7.04 4.20 22.24
N VAL A 188 -6.25 4.14 21.16
CA VAL A 188 -4.78 4.11 21.24
C VAL A 188 -4.17 5.51 21.11
N PRO A 189 -3.00 5.77 21.75
CA PRO A 189 -2.37 7.07 21.72
C PRO A 189 -1.90 7.47 20.31
N ALA A 190 -1.79 8.78 20.10
CA ALA A 190 -1.29 9.36 18.86
C ALA A 190 0.17 8.95 18.59
N ARG A 191 0.43 8.54 17.36
CA ARG A 191 1.76 8.18 16.89
C ARG A 191 2.55 9.43 16.51
N LYS A 192 3.75 9.59 17.08
CA LYS A 192 4.62 10.76 16.85
C LYS A 192 5.55 10.61 15.63
N GLY A 193 6.10 9.42 15.41
CA GLY A 193 7.01 9.12 14.28
C GLY A 193 6.31 8.49 13.09
N ASP A 194 6.97 8.48 11.93
CA ASP A 194 6.51 7.73 10.76
C ASP A 194 6.30 6.26 11.10
N VAL A 195 5.36 5.63 10.43
CA VAL A 195 5.25 4.18 10.44
C VAL A 195 6.46 3.68 9.67
N GLY A 196 7.58 3.43 10.37
CA GLY A 196 8.74 2.74 9.79
C GLY A 196 8.36 1.43 9.07
N GLY A 197 7.13 0.95 9.26
CA GLY A 197 6.51 -0.14 8.55
C GLY A 197 5.99 0.12 7.12
N VAL A 198 5.83 1.34 6.59
CA VAL A 198 5.39 1.47 5.17
C VAL A 198 6.48 0.94 4.25
N SER A 199 7.69 1.50 4.34
CA SER A 199 8.80 0.99 3.53
C SER A 199 9.06 -0.48 3.84
N ASP A 200 9.12 -0.89 5.11
CA ASP A 200 9.43 -2.29 5.44
C ASP A 200 8.34 -3.31 5.04
N ALA A 201 7.07 -2.90 4.91
CA ALA A 201 5.97 -3.78 4.52
C ALA A 201 5.77 -3.85 3.01
N VAL A 202 6.28 -2.89 2.24
CA VAL A 202 6.02 -2.80 0.79
C VAL A 202 6.96 -3.70 -0.01
N CYS A 203 6.34 -4.50 -0.87
CA CYS A 203 6.98 -5.08 -2.04
C CYS A 203 6.80 -4.09 -3.20
N ASP A 204 7.87 -3.44 -3.65
CA ASP A 204 7.82 -2.49 -4.77
C ASP A 204 7.93 -3.23 -6.11
N VAL A 205 7.18 -2.78 -7.12
CA VAL A 205 7.49 -3.10 -8.52
C VAL A 205 8.86 -2.51 -8.87
N ALA A 206 9.83 -3.36 -9.23
CA ALA A 206 11.05 -2.88 -9.84
C ALA A 206 10.73 -2.38 -11.26
N SER A 207 11.17 -1.16 -11.58
CA SER A 207 11.05 -0.62 -12.94
C SER A 207 11.76 -1.54 -13.96
N PRO A 208 11.21 -1.71 -15.18
CA PRO A 208 11.69 -2.65 -16.19
C PRO A 208 13.16 -2.45 -16.65
N GLY A 209 13.77 -1.30 -16.35
CA GLY A 209 15.21 -1.06 -16.60
C GLY A 209 16.16 -1.55 -15.50
N ALA A 210 15.65 -2.02 -14.35
CA ALA A 210 16.44 -2.38 -13.16
C ALA A 210 16.49 -3.89 -12.85
N ALA A 211 15.79 -4.72 -13.63
CA ALA A 211 15.78 -6.17 -13.48
C ALA A 211 15.95 -6.83 -14.87
N PRO A 212 16.95 -7.71 -15.07
CA PRO A 212 16.98 -8.52 -16.28
C PRO A 212 15.81 -9.53 -16.19
N GLY A 213 14.77 -9.36 -17.02
CA GLY A 213 13.70 -10.37 -17.18
C GLY A 213 12.24 -9.93 -16.98
N GLY A 214 11.92 -8.64 -16.84
CA GLY A 214 10.53 -8.16 -16.73
C GLY A 214 10.15 -7.62 -15.34
N LEU A 215 8.84 -7.37 -15.10
CA LEU A 215 8.32 -6.86 -13.82
C LEU A 215 8.70 -7.83 -12.67
N ALA A 216 9.54 -7.37 -11.75
CA ALA A 216 9.94 -8.14 -10.59
C ALA A 216 9.62 -7.35 -9.31
N TRP A 217 8.87 -7.95 -8.40
CA TRP A 217 8.58 -7.37 -7.08
C TRP A 217 9.82 -7.52 -6.17
N ARG A 218 10.21 -6.47 -5.44
CA ARG A 218 11.29 -6.53 -4.44
C ARG A 218 10.79 -6.13 -3.06
N LEU A 219 11.11 -6.93 -2.05
CA LEU A 219 10.98 -6.53 -0.64
C LEU A 219 11.90 -5.34 -0.35
N ALA A 220 11.48 -4.48 0.58
CA ALA A 220 12.26 -3.32 0.96
C ALA A 220 13.62 -3.66 1.61
N GLY A 221 14.62 -2.84 1.28
CA GLY A 221 16.03 -3.03 1.61
C GLY A 221 16.83 -3.73 0.50
N ASP A 222 18.16 -3.79 0.60
CA ASP A 222 19.06 -4.48 -0.36
C ASP A 222 18.85 -6.03 -0.40
N ARG A 223 17.74 -6.53 0.15
CA ARG A 223 17.42 -7.96 0.21
C ARG A 223 16.63 -8.36 -1.02
N ARG A 224 17.28 -9.12 -1.91
CA ARG A 224 16.62 -9.76 -3.06
C ARG A 224 15.71 -10.88 -2.57
N LEU A 225 14.53 -11.03 -3.19
CA LEU A 225 13.80 -12.30 -3.13
C LEU A 225 14.67 -13.39 -3.76
N ASP A 226 14.65 -14.58 -3.16
CA ASP A 226 15.23 -15.78 -3.77
C ASP A 226 14.63 -15.95 -5.19
N PRO A 227 15.45 -16.15 -6.23
CA PRO A 227 14.99 -16.43 -7.59
C PRO A 227 13.89 -17.50 -7.68
N ALA A 228 13.88 -18.47 -6.77
CA ALA A 228 12.84 -19.50 -6.71
C ALA A 228 11.46 -18.97 -6.28
N ALA A 229 11.41 -17.93 -5.44
CA ALA A 229 10.15 -17.31 -4.98
C ALA A 229 9.52 -16.40 -6.05
N THR A 230 10.35 -15.80 -6.91
CA THR A 230 9.90 -14.94 -8.01
C THR A 230 9.37 -15.75 -9.20
N ALA A 231 9.90 -16.95 -9.45
CA ALA A 231 9.39 -17.85 -10.48
C ALA A 231 7.97 -18.39 -10.17
N GLY A 232 7.64 -18.62 -8.89
CA GLY A 232 6.32 -19.11 -8.47
C GLY A 232 5.19 -18.09 -8.63
N LEU A 233 5.50 -16.79 -8.47
CA LEU A 233 4.56 -15.68 -8.65
C LEU A 233 4.28 -15.37 -10.14
N ALA A 234 5.23 -15.65 -11.03
CA ALA A 234 5.06 -15.48 -12.47
C ALA A 234 4.35 -16.66 -13.16
N ALA A 235 4.29 -17.84 -12.50
CA ALA A 235 3.84 -19.10 -13.12
C ALA A 235 2.53 -19.69 -12.53
N GLY A 236 1.78 -18.93 -11.73
CA GLY A 236 0.47 -19.38 -11.23
C GLY A 236 0.51 -20.64 -10.34
N ARG A 237 1.66 -20.96 -9.75
CA ARG A 237 1.83 -22.12 -8.84
C ARG A 237 2.34 -21.64 -7.48
N ALA A 238 1.42 -21.19 -6.63
CA ALA A 238 1.75 -20.89 -5.25
C ALA A 238 1.76 -22.17 -4.40
N ALA A 239 2.94 -22.77 -4.28
CA ALA A 239 3.29 -23.54 -3.10
C ALA A 239 4.62 -22.99 -2.56
N ALA A 240 4.58 -21.73 -2.10
CA ALA A 240 5.69 -21.19 -1.34
C ALA A 240 5.64 -21.80 0.07
N ARG A 241 6.33 -22.92 0.28
CA ARG A 241 6.73 -23.35 1.62
C ARG A 241 7.60 -22.25 2.20
N LEU A 242 7.04 -21.49 3.14
CA LEU A 242 7.83 -20.67 4.05
C LEU A 242 8.78 -21.63 4.79
N PRO A 243 10.12 -21.45 4.73
CA PRO A 243 11.04 -22.38 5.34
C PRO A 243 10.89 -22.35 6.86
N GLY A 244 10.29 -23.41 7.38
CA GLY A 244 10.36 -23.76 8.79
C GLY A 244 11.70 -24.41 9.11
N ARG A 245 12.27 -23.93 10.23
CA ARG A 245 13.39 -24.50 11.01
C ARG A 245 14.80 -24.24 10.50
N GLY A 246 15.27 -23.03 10.81
CA GLY A 246 16.68 -22.67 10.98
C GLY A 246 16.72 -21.29 11.61
N ARG A 247 17.32 -21.18 12.81
CA ARG A 247 17.36 -19.98 13.69
C ARG A 247 17.34 -18.65 12.91
N GLY A 248 16.25 -17.88 13.04
CA GLY A 248 16.14 -16.53 12.48
C GLY A 248 14.85 -16.21 11.72
N ALA A 249 13.70 -16.83 12.04
CA ALA A 249 12.41 -16.28 11.61
C ALA A 249 12.22 -14.95 12.34
N ALA A 250 12.39 -13.83 11.63
CA ALA A 250 11.97 -12.52 12.10
C ALA A 250 10.43 -12.45 12.05
N LEU A 251 9.79 -13.23 12.93
CA LEU A 251 8.52 -12.87 13.52
C LEU A 251 8.69 -11.46 14.06
N TYR A 252 7.95 -10.50 13.51
CA TYR A 252 7.90 -9.14 14.02
C TYR A 252 7.33 -9.18 15.44
N ARG A 253 8.20 -9.31 16.45
CA ARG A 253 7.88 -8.88 17.82
C ARG A 253 7.70 -7.37 17.74
N PHE A 254 6.46 -6.90 17.80
CA PHE A 254 6.17 -5.55 18.25
C PHE A 254 6.86 -5.37 19.60
N ARG A 255 7.91 -4.53 19.65
CA ARG A 255 8.48 -4.08 20.91
C ARG A 255 7.41 -3.16 21.53
N GLN A 256 6.58 -3.71 22.40
CA GLN A 256 5.73 -2.91 23.28
C GLN A 256 6.67 -2.02 24.09
N HIS A 257 6.66 -0.72 23.82
CA HIS A 257 7.19 0.24 24.76
C HIS A 257 6.06 0.57 25.74
N GLY A 258 6.04 -0.16 26.85
CA GLY A 258 5.30 0.16 28.06
C GLY A 258 6.24 0.08 29.27
N GLY A 259 6.21 1.12 30.12
CA GLY A 259 6.88 1.24 31.43
C GLY A 259 8.33 1.75 31.32
N LEU A 260 8.76 2.82 32.00
CA LEU A 260 8.25 3.58 33.16
C LEU A 260 8.32 5.08 32.89
#